data_AF-W6TRW5-F1
#
_entry.id   AF-W6TRW5-F1
#
_cell.length_a   1.000
_cell.length_b   1.000
_cell.length_c   1.000
_cell.angle_alpha   90.00
_cell.angle_beta   90.00
_cell.angle_gamma   90.00
#
_symmetry.space_group_name_H-M   'P 1'
#
loop_
_entity.id
_entity.type
_entity.pdbx_description
1 polymer ?
#
loop_
_entity_poly.entity_id
_entity_poly.type
_entity_poly.pdbx_seq_one_letter_code
_entity_poly.pdbx_strand_id
1 'polypeptide(L)'
;MGIAKFCGVNSSSNNLKYSYTIDGKKGNVNSNQYIVSTPLAFKGNVAVTNTSDRVLFARLILQGQPSAGQNNFQPNNPDLLDMSISYKLLNGKVLDPTTLKQGTDFYAEVVVKNPGKSGYYEQMALTQIFPSGWEIINTRVNDNESIIASSPYTYRDIRDDRVFTYFNLRENEAVIYKVLLNASYIGRYYLSAVQCEAMYNNNISATEAGKWVQVIK
;
A
#
# COMPACT_ATOMS: atom_id res chain seq x y z
N MET A 1 1.29 13.39 -24.90
CA MET A 1 0.02 13.33 -25.66
C MET A 1 -0.83 12.22 -25.07
N GLY A 2 -2.12 12.46 -24.79
CA GLY A 2 -3.02 11.41 -24.32
C GLY A 2 -3.37 10.41 -25.42
N ILE A 3 -3.67 9.16 -25.06
CA ILE A 3 -4.01 8.06 -25.99
C ILE A 3 -5.17 8.45 -26.93
N ALA A 4 -6.15 9.20 -26.44
CA ALA A 4 -7.29 9.67 -27.23
C ALA A 4 -6.88 10.59 -28.40
N LYS A 5 -5.93 11.50 -28.17
CA LYS A 5 -5.42 12.40 -29.22
C LYS A 5 -4.58 11.63 -30.25
N PHE A 6 -3.79 10.66 -29.80
CA PHE A 6 -3.02 9.78 -30.68
C PHE A 6 -3.92 8.93 -31.58
N CYS A 7 -4.98 8.34 -31.03
CA CYS A 7 -5.97 7.59 -31.79
C CYS A 7 -6.76 8.49 -32.76
N GLY A 8 -7.14 9.70 -32.34
CA GLY A 8 -7.89 10.63 -33.19
C GLY A 8 -7.13 11.14 -34.43
N VAL A 9 -5.80 11.26 -34.35
CA VAL A 9 -4.95 11.61 -35.50
C VAL A 9 -4.73 10.41 -36.45
N ASN A 10 -4.79 9.17 -35.92
CA ASN A 10 -4.53 7.94 -36.67
C ASN A 10 -5.84 7.22 -37.08
N SER A 11 -6.85 7.96 -37.55
CA SER A 11 -8.22 7.46 -37.75
C SER A 11 -8.47 6.61 -39.00
N SER A 12 -7.55 6.62 -39.97
CA SER A 12 -7.77 6.10 -41.32
C SER A 12 -7.53 4.60 -41.51
N SER A 13 -7.09 3.86 -40.49
CA SER A 13 -6.69 2.44 -40.65
C SER A 13 -6.44 1.74 -39.31
N ASN A 14 -7.47 1.68 -38.46
CA ASN A 14 -7.36 0.93 -37.21
C ASN A 14 -7.49 -0.54 -37.54
N ASN A 15 -6.37 -1.26 -37.47
CA ASN A 15 -6.37 -2.70 -37.56
C ASN A 15 -5.40 -3.25 -36.51
N LEU A 16 -5.94 -3.65 -35.37
CA LEU A 16 -5.24 -4.44 -34.38
C LEU A 16 -5.23 -5.90 -34.83
N LYS A 17 -4.07 -6.36 -35.31
CA LYS A 17 -3.89 -7.73 -35.79
C LYS A 17 -2.74 -8.44 -35.08
N TYR A 18 -3.07 -9.38 -34.19
CA TYR A 18 -2.09 -10.15 -33.44
C TYR A 18 -2.58 -11.57 -33.16
N SER A 19 -1.63 -12.46 -32.93
CA SER A 19 -1.89 -13.78 -32.36
C SER A 19 -1.37 -13.82 -30.93
N TYR A 20 -2.01 -14.64 -30.10
CA TYR A 20 -1.58 -14.87 -28.72
C TYR A 20 -1.60 -16.34 -28.38
N THR A 21 -0.76 -16.72 -27.42
CA THR A 21 -0.80 -18.01 -26.74
C THR A 21 -0.88 -17.76 -25.24
N ILE A 22 -1.92 -18.29 -24.59
CA ILE A 22 -2.14 -18.19 -23.15
C ILE A 22 -2.32 -19.64 -22.64
N ASP A 23 -1.42 -20.11 -21.79
CA ASP A 23 -1.43 -21.50 -21.28
C ASP A 23 -1.59 -22.56 -22.40
N GLY A 24 -0.87 -22.35 -23.51
CA GLY A 24 -0.91 -23.23 -24.68
C GLY A 24 -2.14 -23.05 -25.59
N LYS A 25 -3.16 -22.30 -25.16
CA LYS A 25 -4.32 -21.97 -26.00
C LYS A 25 -3.97 -20.81 -26.93
N LYS A 26 -4.10 -21.06 -28.24
CA LYS A 26 -3.86 -20.06 -29.28
C LYS A 26 -5.13 -19.29 -29.59
N GLY A 27 -5.01 -18.00 -29.83
CA GLY A 27 -6.07 -17.15 -30.35
C GLY A 27 -5.53 -16.09 -31.29
N ASN A 28 -6.40 -15.62 -32.18
CA ASN A 28 -6.08 -14.56 -33.12
C ASN A 28 -7.07 -13.42 -32.95
N VAL A 29 -6.57 -12.20 -33.02
CA VAL A 29 -7.38 -10.97 -32.98
C VAL A 29 -7.13 -10.21 -34.27
N ASN A 30 -8.22 -9.82 -34.92
CA ASN A 30 -8.26 -8.93 -36.06
C ASN A 30 -9.42 -7.97 -35.82
N SER A 31 -9.14 -6.78 -35.32
CA SER A 31 -10.14 -5.84 -34.84
C SER A 31 -9.89 -4.43 -35.35
N ASN A 32 -10.98 -3.73 -35.71
CA ASN A 32 -10.91 -2.33 -36.08
C ASN A 32 -10.97 -1.37 -34.88
N GLN A 33 -10.92 -1.91 -33.66
CA GLN A 33 -10.83 -1.11 -32.44
C GLN A 33 -9.41 -0.60 -32.20
N TYR A 34 -9.28 0.48 -31.44
CA TYR A 34 -7.99 1.03 -31.02
C TYR A 34 -7.38 0.30 -29.82
N ILE A 35 -8.22 -0.38 -29.03
CA ILE A 35 -7.84 -1.09 -27.82
C ILE A 35 -8.64 -2.39 -27.78
N VAL A 36 -7.96 -3.51 -27.52
CA VAL A 36 -8.59 -4.80 -27.21
C VAL A 36 -8.10 -5.23 -25.84
N SER A 37 -9.04 -5.57 -24.95
CA SER A 37 -8.74 -6.14 -23.64
C SER A 37 -9.20 -7.59 -23.63
N THR A 38 -8.32 -8.50 -23.26
CA THR A 38 -8.63 -9.92 -23.13
C THR A 38 -8.43 -10.30 -21.66
N PRO A 39 -9.50 -10.66 -20.92
CA PRO A 39 -9.36 -11.20 -19.58
C PRO A 39 -8.47 -12.44 -19.62
N LEU A 40 -7.43 -12.46 -18.78
CA LEU A 40 -6.51 -13.58 -18.71
C LEU A 40 -6.81 -14.41 -17.46
N ALA A 41 -7.15 -15.67 -17.65
CA ALA A 41 -7.19 -16.67 -16.59
C ALA A 41 -6.11 -17.72 -16.90
N PHE A 42 -4.91 -17.49 -16.40
CA PHE A 42 -3.74 -18.31 -16.73
C PHE A 42 -2.81 -18.51 -15.53
N LYS A 43 -2.08 -19.63 -15.52
CA LYS A 43 -1.07 -19.96 -14.51
C LYS A 43 0.34 -20.11 -15.10
N GLY A 44 0.50 -19.99 -16.41
CA GLY A 44 1.74 -20.25 -17.13
C GLY A 44 2.21 -19.06 -17.98
N ASN A 45 2.56 -19.31 -19.24
CA ASN A 45 3.20 -18.32 -20.10
C ASN A 45 2.18 -17.58 -20.97
N VAL A 46 2.44 -16.30 -21.20
CA VAL A 46 1.74 -15.46 -22.19
C VAL A 46 2.72 -15.10 -23.29
N ALA A 47 2.34 -15.37 -24.53
CA ALA A 47 3.06 -14.92 -25.71
C ALA A 47 2.11 -14.14 -26.62
N VAL A 48 2.58 -13.01 -27.15
CA VAL A 48 1.86 -12.18 -28.12
C VAL A 48 2.77 -11.97 -29.32
N THR A 49 2.25 -12.26 -30.51
CA THR A 49 2.96 -12.03 -31.78
C THR A 49 2.16 -11.03 -32.61
N ASN A 50 2.78 -9.90 -32.92
CA ASN A 50 2.23 -8.92 -33.83
C ASN A 50 2.24 -9.49 -35.26
N THR A 51 1.09 -9.50 -35.92
CA THR A 51 0.93 -10.03 -37.29
C THR A 51 0.51 -8.95 -38.29
N SER A 52 0.60 -7.69 -37.87
CA SER A 52 0.39 -6.50 -38.70
C SER A 52 1.72 -5.89 -39.12
N ASP A 53 1.64 -4.95 -40.06
CA ASP A 53 2.72 -4.07 -40.51
C ASP A 53 2.89 -2.82 -39.61
N ARG A 54 2.20 -2.76 -38.47
CA ARG A 54 2.15 -1.60 -37.56
C ARG A 54 2.71 -1.91 -36.19
N VAL A 55 3.10 -0.89 -35.43
CA VAL A 55 3.57 -1.06 -34.05
C VAL A 55 2.39 -1.48 -33.16
N LEU A 56 2.56 -2.60 -32.45
CA LEU A 56 1.64 -3.07 -31.43
C LEU A 56 2.19 -2.73 -30.04
N PHE A 57 1.42 -1.99 -29.25
CA PHE A 57 1.70 -1.80 -27.84
C PHE A 57 0.92 -2.83 -27.02
N ALA A 58 1.63 -3.63 -26.22
CA ALA A 58 1.03 -4.62 -25.33
C ALA A 58 1.25 -4.24 -23.87
N ARG A 59 0.23 -4.44 -23.04
CA ARG A 59 0.31 -4.28 -21.59
C ARG A 59 -0.23 -5.54 -20.92
N LEU A 60 0.59 -6.19 -20.11
CA LEU A 60 0.15 -7.26 -19.21
C LEU A 60 -0.17 -6.63 -17.85
N ILE A 61 -1.38 -6.85 -17.34
CA ILE A 61 -1.82 -6.38 -16.02
C ILE A 61 -2.07 -7.62 -15.17
N LEU A 62 -1.30 -7.77 -14.10
CA LEU A 62 -1.46 -8.84 -13.11
C LEU A 62 -1.94 -8.23 -11.80
N GLN A 63 -2.89 -8.89 -11.16
CA GLN A 63 -3.37 -8.53 -9.84
C GLN A 63 -3.34 -9.78 -8.96
N GLY A 64 -2.81 -9.63 -7.75
CA GLY A 64 -2.72 -10.71 -6.78
C GLY A 64 -2.38 -10.17 -5.41
N GLN A 65 -2.54 -11.02 -4.39
CA GLN A 65 -2.09 -10.71 -3.05
C GLN A 65 -0.68 -11.29 -2.85
N PRO A 66 0.30 -10.50 -2.36
CA PRO A 66 1.59 -11.04 -1.95
C PRO A 66 1.49 -12.17 -0.94
N SER A 67 2.44 -13.08 -0.98
CA SER A 67 2.67 -14.00 0.13
C SER A 67 3.18 -13.22 1.35
N ALA A 68 2.88 -13.71 2.56
CA ALA A 68 3.38 -13.12 3.80
C ALA A 68 4.92 -12.96 3.75
N GLY A 69 5.41 -11.76 4.03
CA GLY A 69 6.83 -11.42 3.99
C GLY A 69 7.34 -10.89 2.65
N GLN A 70 6.55 -10.95 1.58
CA GLN A 70 6.92 -10.40 0.26
C GLN A 70 6.26 -9.04 0.04
N ASN A 71 6.53 -8.04 0.89
CA ASN A 71 5.92 -6.71 0.83
C ASN A 71 6.88 -5.59 0.37
N ASN A 72 7.98 -5.92 -0.30
CA ASN A 72 9.01 -4.99 -0.77
C ASN A 72 8.64 -4.30 -2.10
N PHE A 73 7.38 -3.90 -2.27
CA PHE A 73 6.85 -3.42 -3.56
C PHE A 73 7.21 -1.98 -3.91
N GLN A 74 7.60 -1.16 -2.93
CA GLN A 74 7.85 0.27 -3.13
C GLN A 74 9.31 0.62 -2.83
N PRO A 75 9.86 1.62 -3.53
CA PRO A 75 11.21 2.09 -3.27
C PRO A 75 11.27 2.77 -1.90
N ASN A 76 11.82 2.07 -0.91
CA ASN A 76 12.11 2.65 0.40
C ASN A 76 13.34 3.55 0.27
N ASN A 77 13.17 4.86 0.43
CA ASN A 77 14.27 5.83 0.33
C ASN A 77 14.41 6.64 1.62
N PRO A 78 15.24 6.18 2.59
CA PRO A 78 15.40 6.83 3.89
C PRO A 78 16.00 8.25 3.78
N ASP A 79 16.66 8.60 2.67
CA ASP A 79 17.14 9.96 2.44
C ASP A 79 16.00 10.94 2.11
N LEU A 80 14.86 10.44 1.62
CA LEU A 80 13.69 11.25 1.27
C LEU A 80 12.59 11.16 2.32
N LEU A 81 12.37 9.99 2.92
CA LEU A 81 11.36 9.81 3.97
C LEU A 81 11.85 8.76 4.96
N ASP A 82 12.01 9.16 6.21
CA ASP A 82 12.38 8.28 7.31
C ASP A 82 11.14 7.91 8.12
N MET A 83 11.01 6.64 8.50
CA MET A 83 9.88 6.13 9.26
C MET A 83 10.33 5.07 10.24
N SER A 84 9.82 5.13 11.46
CA SER A 84 10.02 4.09 12.47
C SER A 84 8.72 3.78 13.19
N ILE A 85 8.57 2.52 13.60
CA ILE A 85 7.40 2.04 14.34
C ILE A 85 7.87 1.43 15.65
N SER A 86 7.22 1.82 16.74
CA SER A 86 7.37 1.19 18.05
C SER A 86 6.02 0.80 18.61
N TYR A 87 6.00 -0.30 19.37
CA TYR A 87 4.82 -0.73 20.10
C TYR A 87 5.07 -0.48 21.58
N LYS A 88 4.08 0.08 22.27
CA LYS A 88 4.23 0.51 23.66
C LYS A 88 2.98 0.18 24.46
N LEU A 89 3.17 -0.21 25.71
CA LEU A 89 2.09 -0.28 26.70
C LEU A 89 1.58 1.14 27.00
N LEU A 90 0.39 1.23 27.61
CA LEU A 90 -0.23 2.53 27.96
C LEU A 90 0.62 3.40 28.89
N ASN A 91 1.53 2.79 29.65
CA ASN A 91 2.50 3.49 30.50
C ASN A 91 3.76 3.98 29.74
N GLY A 92 3.80 3.84 28.40
CA GLY A 92 4.91 4.25 27.54
C GLY A 92 6.06 3.25 27.44
N LYS A 93 6.04 2.15 28.18
CA LYS A 93 7.08 1.12 28.11
C LYS A 93 7.02 0.40 26.75
N VAL A 94 8.18 0.26 26.10
CA VAL A 94 8.32 -0.50 24.86
C VAL A 94 7.88 -1.94 25.05
N LEU A 95 7.14 -2.45 24.07
CA LEU A 95 6.55 -3.78 24.00
C LEU A 95 7.02 -4.45 22.70
N ASP A 96 7.41 -5.72 22.77
CA ASP A 96 7.58 -6.53 21.57
C ASP A 96 6.20 -7.10 21.15
N PRO A 97 5.68 -6.76 19.97
CA PRO A 97 4.38 -7.26 19.52
C PRO A 97 4.41 -8.72 19.03
N THR A 98 5.57 -9.39 18.97
CA THR A 98 5.67 -10.76 18.42
C THR A 98 4.82 -11.76 19.18
N THR A 99 4.72 -11.63 20.50
CA THR A 99 3.87 -12.46 21.36
C THR A 99 3.18 -11.60 22.40
N LEU A 100 1.85 -11.56 22.35
CA LEU A 100 1.02 -10.74 23.23
C LEU A 100 0.05 -11.62 24.03
N LYS A 101 -0.20 -11.25 25.29
CA LYS A 101 -1.26 -11.88 26.08
C LYS A 101 -2.62 -11.31 25.65
N GLN A 102 -3.64 -12.17 25.57
CA GLN A 102 -5.01 -11.75 25.28
C GLN A 102 -5.46 -10.66 26.26
N GLY A 103 -6.14 -9.63 25.74
CA GLY A 103 -6.63 -8.48 26.50
C GLY A 103 -5.55 -7.43 26.82
N THR A 104 -4.34 -7.56 26.30
CA THR A 104 -3.31 -6.53 26.46
C THR A 104 -3.69 -5.27 25.67
N ASP A 105 -3.83 -4.14 26.36
CA ASP A 105 -3.92 -2.82 25.75
C ASP A 105 -2.54 -2.23 25.49
N PHE A 106 -2.33 -1.76 24.26
CA PHE A 106 -1.08 -1.17 23.80
C PHE A 106 -1.35 -0.20 22.65
N TYR A 107 -0.33 0.52 22.18
CA TYR A 107 -0.45 1.34 20.98
C TYR A 107 0.73 1.12 20.04
N ALA A 108 0.45 1.26 18.75
CA ALA A 108 1.47 1.47 17.74
C ALA A 108 1.78 2.97 17.67
N GLU A 109 3.05 3.34 17.71
CA GLU A 109 3.56 4.69 17.51
C GLU A 109 4.42 4.72 16.26
N VAL A 110 3.97 5.46 15.26
CA VAL A 110 4.68 5.69 14.00
C VAL A 110 5.28 7.09 14.04
N VAL A 111 6.60 7.17 13.91
CA VAL A 111 7.32 8.43 13.69
C VAL A 111 7.64 8.53 12.22
N VAL A 112 7.21 9.61 11.56
CA VAL A 112 7.52 9.90 10.16
C VAL A 112 8.30 11.20 10.11
N LYS A 113 9.44 11.22 9.41
CA LYS A 113 10.34 12.37 9.33
C LYS A 113 10.70 12.67 7.88
N ASN A 114 10.67 13.94 7.53
CA ASN A 114 11.22 14.46 6.29
C ASN A 114 12.68 14.90 6.55
N PRO A 115 13.70 14.24 5.97
CA PRO A 115 15.11 14.60 6.18
C PRO A 115 15.54 15.93 5.54
N GLY A 116 14.64 16.62 4.81
CA GLY A 116 14.89 17.95 4.22
C GLY A 116 15.58 17.91 2.86
N LYS A 117 15.53 16.78 2.14
CA LYS A 117 16.21 16.62 0.83
C LYS A 117 15.36 17.01 -0.38
N SER A 118 14.04 17.12 -0.22
CA SER A 118 13.12 17.36 -1.34
C SER A 118 11.98 18.34 -1.01
N GLY A 119 12.22 19.27 -0.08
CA GLY A 119 11.25 20.33 0.20
C GLY A 119 10.09 19.91 1.11
N TYR A 120 9.02 20.69 1.06
CA TYR A 120 7.74 20.41 1.72
C TYR A 120 6.99 19.27 1.02
N TYR A 121 6.46 18.32 1.79
CA TYR A 121 5.68 17.20 1.25
C TYR A 121 4.20 17.42 1.49
N GLU A 122 3.44 17.37 0.40
CA GLU A 122 1.99 17.50 0.39
C GLU A 122 1.33 16.15 0.14
N GLN A 123 0.12 15.99 0.71
CA GLN A 123 -0.73 14.84 0.42
C GLN A 123 -0.02 13.52 0.75
N MET A 124 0.58 13.47 1.94
CA MET A 124 1.15 12.26 2.50
C MET A 124 0.04 11.32 2.96
N ALA A 125 0.23 10.03 2.77
CA ALA A 125 -0.64 8.98 3.27
C ALA A 125 0.18 7.99 4.10
N LEU A 126 -0.22 7.78 5.36
CA LEU A 126 0.26 6.71 6.23
C LEU A 126 -0.81 5.62 6.31
N THR A 127 -0.46 4.42 5.88
CA THR A 127 -1.29 3.21 5.90
C THR A 127 -0.79 2.24 6.96
N GLN A 128 -1.67 1.89 7.90
CA GLN A 128 -1.42 0.86 8.90
C GLN A 128 -2.54 -0.19 8.81
N ILE A 129 -2.16 -1.45 8.55
CA ILE A 129 -3.09 -2.59 8.54
C ILE A 129 -2.68 -3.53 9.67
N PHE A 130 -3.61 -3.78 10.59
CA PHE A 130 -3.36 -4.60 11.77
C PHE A 130 -3.83 -6.05 11.54
N PRO A 131 -3.18 -7.03 12.21
CA PRO A 131 -3.58 -8.42 12.14
C PRO A 131 -4.98 -8.62 12.74
N SER A 132 -5.75 -9.58 12.22
CA SER A 132 -7.10 -9.90 12.71
C SER A 132 -7.17 -10.36 14.18
N GLY A 133 -6.03 -10.63 14.81
CA GLY A 133 -5.95 -10.92 16.24
C GLY A 133 -6.05 -9.68 17.13
N TRP A 134 -5.93 -8.47 16.55
CA TRP A 134 -5.94 -7.21 17.27
C TRP A 134 -7.17 -6.38 16.89
N GLU A 135 -7.68 -5.62 17.84
CA GLU A 135 -8.78 -4.67 17.62
C GLU A 135 -8.26 -3.22 17.71
N ILE A 136 -8.68 -2.38 16.77
CA ILE A 136 -8.43 -0.94 16.82
C ILE A 136 -9.44 -0.30 17.78
N ILE A 137 -8.93 0.38 18.82
CA ILE A 137 -9.78 1.13 19.74
C ILE A 137 -9.88 2.57 19.22
N ASN A 138 -11.06 2.96 18.76
CA ASN A 138 -11.29 4.31 18.27
C ASN A 138 -11.39 5.31 19.42
N THR A 139 -10.37 6.15 19.59
CA THR A 139 -10.31 7.17 20.63
C THR A 139 -11.16 8.40 20.33
N ARG A 140 -11.76 8.55 19.14
CA ARG A 140 -12.70 9.67 18.86
C ARG A 140 -14.04 9.53 19.57
N VAL A 141 -14.39 8.30 19.97
CA VAL A 141 -15.67 7.98 20.59
C VAL A 141 -15.62 8.16 22.11
N ASN A 142 -14.41 8.20 22.69
CA ASN A 142 -14.18 8.34 24.12
C ASN A 142 -13.39 9.64 24.36
N ASP A 143 -13.74 10.45 25.37
CA ASP A 143 -13.03 11.69 25.77
C ASP A 143 -11.57 11.46 26.30
N ASN A 144 -10.90 10.40 25.84
CA ASN A 144 -9.56 9.97 26.23
C ASN A 144 -8.45 10.48 25.29
N GLU A 145 -8.63 11.64 24.64
CA GLU A 145 -7.63 12.23 23.73
C GLU A 145 -6.26 12.47 24.40
N SER A 146 -6.22 12.60 25.73
CA SER A 146 -5.02 12.98 26.49
C SER A 146 -3.95 11.89 26.62
N ILE A 147 -4.30 10.60 26.57
CA ILE A 147 -3.33 9.52 26.82
C ILE A 147 -2.52 9.19 25.56
N ILE A 148 -3.13 9.32 24.36
CA ILE A 148 -2.55 8.89 23.08
C ILE A 148 -2.63 10.03 22.05
N ALA A 149 -2.08 11.20 22.42
CA ALA A 149 -2.02 12.34 21.51
C ALA A 149 -1.15 12.03 20.27
N SER A 150 -1.70 12.32 19.09
CA SER A 150 -0.99 12.29 17.81
C SER A 150 -0.64 13.72 17.38
N SER A 151 0.36 13.88 16.51
CA SER A 151 0.59 15.11 15.76
C SER A 151 -0.65 15.50 14.94
N PRO A 152 -0.78 16.78 14.54
CA PRO A 152 -1.84 17.21 13.64
C PRO A 152 -1.85 16.43 12.32
N TYR A 153 -3.05 16.26 11.77
CA TYR A 153 -3.29 15.61 10.48
C TYR A 153 -4.47 16.26 9.78
N THR A 154 -4.53 16.16 8.45
CA THR A 154 -5.62 16.73 7.64
C THR A 154 -6.87 15.87 7.71
N TYR A 155 -6.70 14.54 7.60
CA TYR A 155 -7.80 13.60 7.67
C TYR A 155 -7.30 12.25 8.20
N ARG A 156 -8.17 11.50 8.87
CA ARG A 156 -7.88 10.12 9.28
C ARG A 156 -9.14 9.27 9.19
N ASP A 157 -9.03 8.17 8.44
CA ASP A 157 -10.04 7.13 8.26
C ASP A 157 -9.66 5.92 9.13
N ILE A 158 -10.56 5.51 10.01
CA ILE A 158 -10.38 4.38 10.93
C ILE A 158 -11.43 3.35 10.56
N ARG A 159 -10.97 2.16 10.17
CA ARG A 159 -11.80 0.99 9.86
C ARG A 159 -11.48 -0.12 10.87
N ASP A 160 -12.14 -1.27 10.70
CA ASP A 160 -12.00 -2.40 11.62
C ASP A 160 -10.58 -2.97 11.67
N ASP A 161 -9.88 -3.03 10.53
CA ASP A 161 -8.55 -3.66 10.39
C ASP A 161 -7.42 -2.68 10.02
N ARG A 162 -7.76 -1.42 9.73
CA ARG A 162 -6.79 -0.46 9.20
C ARG A 162 -7.07 0.98 9.58
N VAL A 163 -5.99 1.76 9.61
CA VAL A 163 -6.03 3.21 9.81
C VAL A 163 -5.25 3.89 8.69
N PHE A 164 -5.90 4.84 8.03
CA PHE A 164 -5.27 5.76 7.07
C PHE A 164 -5.16 7.14 7.68
N THR A 165 -3.95 7.71 7.72
CA THR A 165 -3.72 9.08 8.17
C THR A 165 -3.16 9.92 7.03
N TYR A 166 -3.79 11.05 6.74
CA TYR A 166 -3.42 11.97 5.67
C TYR A 166 -2.94 13.29 6.26
N PHE A 167 -1.79 13.77 5.80
CA PHE A 167 -1.12 14.92 6.37
C PHE A 167 -0.16 15.57 5.38
N ASN A 168 0.41 16.70 5.77
CA ASN A 168 1.55 17.30 5.09
C ASN A 168 2.75 17.31 6.03
N LEU A 169 3.96 17.35 5.49
CA LEU A 169 5.19 17.23 6.26
C LEU A 169 6.26 18.22 5.79
N ARG A 170 6.63 19.17 6.64
CA ARG A 170 7.65 20.18 6.38
C ARG A 170 9.05 19.61 6.38
N GLU A 171 9.95 20.32 5.73
CA GLU A 171 11.38 20.01 5.75
C GLU A 171 11.87 19.92 7.19
N ASN A 172 12.62 18.86 7.50
CA ASN A 172 13.16 18.58 8.84
C ASN A 172 12.11 18.41 9.94
N GLU A 173 10.83 18.32 9.60
CA GLU A 173 9.75 18.03 10.54
C GLU A 173 9.63 16.52 10.78
N ALA A 174 9.25 16.18 12.00
CA ALA A 174 8.82 14.84 12.37
C ALA A 174 7.42 14.89 12.97
N VAL A 175 6.57 13.97 12.54
CA VAL A 175 5.21 13.78 13.06
C VAL A 175 5.09 12.41 13.70
N ILE A 176 4.26 12.32 14.74
CA ILE A 176 4.05 11.11 15.52
C ILE A 176 2.57 10.75 15.46
N TYR A 177 2.26 9.58 14.92
CA TYR A 177 0.90 9.07 14.85
C TYR A 177 0.76 7.82 15.67
N LYS A 178 -0.25 7.81 16.54
CA LYS A 178 -0.51 6.70 17.46
C LYS A 178 -1.85 6.06 17.17
N VAL A 179 -1.91 4.74 17.27
CA VAL A 179 -3.14 3.94 17.16
C VAL A 179 -3.24 3.04 18.38
N LEU A 180 -4.34 3.17 19.12
CA LEU A 180 -4.63 2.35 20.29
C LEU A 180 -5.21 0.99 19.85
N LEU A 181 -4.71 -0.07 20.47
CA LEU A 181 -4.94 -1.46 20.07
C LEU A 181 -5.20 -2.34 21.30
N ASN A 182 -6.04 -3.37 21.13
CA ASN A 182 -6.17 -4.49 22.06
C ASN A 182 -5.77 -5.81 21.38
N ALA A 183 -5.07 -6.68 22.09
CA ALA A 183 -4.80 -8.04 21.63
C ALA A 183 -6.00 -8.97 21.93
N SER A 184 -7.02 -8.95 21.09
CA SER A 184 -8.34 -9.51 21.42
C SER A 184 -8.51 -11.01 21.18
N TYR A 185 -7.92 -11.58 20.12
CA TYR A 185 -8.20 -12.97 19.71
C TYR A 185 -6.94 -13.84 19.70
N ILE A 186 -6.97 -14.97 20.42
CA ILE A 186 -5.88 -15.95 20.48
C ILE A 186 -5.66 -16.57 19.10
N GLY A 187 -4.41 -16.60 18.64
CA GLY A 187 -4.05 -17.17 17.35
C GLY A 187 -2.73 -16.61 16.83
N ARG A 188 -2.32 -17.11 15.66
CA ARG A 188 -1.12 -16.64 14.94
C ARG A 188 -1.56 -15.90 13.68
N TYR A 189 -1.13 -14.65 13.55
CA TYR A 189 -1.58 -13.74 12.50
C TYR A 189 -0.40 -13.02 11.87
N TYR A 190 -0.58 -12.58 10.63
CA TYR A 190 0.43 -11.77 9.95
C TYR A 190 0.12 -10.29 10.14
N LEU A 191 1.02 -9.56 10.80
CA LEU A 191 1.01 -8.10 10.86
C LEU A 191 1.58 -7.59 9.53
N SER A 192 0.76 -6.82 8.81
CA SER A 192 1.12 -6.24 7.51
C SER A 192 2.25 -5.21 7.64
N ALA A 193 2.89 -4.91 6.51
CA ALA A 193 3.83 -3.81 6.44
C ALA A 193 3.12 -2.47 6.72
N VAL A 194 3.84 -1.54 7.35
CA VAL A 194 3.40 -0.16 7.51
C VAL A 194 4.03 0.66 6.39
N GLN A 195 3.24 1.50 5.73
CA GLN A 195 3.68 2.27 4.57
C GLN A 195 3.32 3.74 4.74
N CYS A 196 4.27 4.62 4.42
CA CYS A 196 4.02 6.04 4.27
C CYS A 196 4.54 6.53 2.92
N GLU A 197 3.75 7.29 2.17
CA GLU A 197 4.13 7.79 0.85
C GLU A 197 3.48 9.12 0.50
N ALA A 198 4.08 9.87 -0.43
CA ALA A 198 3.43 11.00 -1.07
C ALA A 198 2.53 10.49 -2.20
N MET A 199 1.23 10.82 -2.16
CA MET A 199 0.23 10.26 -3.10
C MET A 199 0.47 10.58 -4.58
N TYR A 200 1.24 11.63 -4.86
CA TYR A 200 1.54 12.11 -6.22
C TYR A 200 3.04 12.06 -6.56
N ASN A 201 3.87 11.49 -5.68
CA ASN A 201 5.29 11.32 -5.92
C ASN A 201 5.82 10.03 -5.27
N ASN A 202 5.81 8.94 -6.05
CA ASN A 202 6.21 7.60 -5.59
C ASN A 202 7.70 7.49 -5.21
N ASN A 203 8.52 8.52 -5.45
CA ASN A 203 9.92 8.52 -4.97
C ASN A 203 10.01 8.80 -3.45
N ILE A 204 8.99 9.46 -2.88
CA ILE A 204 8.92 9.77 -1.46
C ILE A 204 8.08 8.68 -0.80
N SER A 205 8.74 7.62 -0.36
CA SER A 205 8.07 6.54 0.38
C SER A 205 8.98 5.90 1.41
N ALA A 206 8.34 5.40 2.47
CA ALA A 206 8.95 4.65 3.54
C ALA A 206 8.10 3.41 3.83
N THR A 207 8.74 2.26 4.05
CA THR A 207 8.04 1.01 4.37
C THR A 207 8.79 0.26 5.46
N GLU A 208 8.05 -0.15 6.49
CA GLU A 208 8.54 -1.08 7.51
C GLU A 208 7.92 -2.46 7.27
N ALA A 209 8.76 -3.49 7.28
CA ALA A 209 8.33 -4.84 6.95
C ALA A 209 7.35 -5.41 7.98
N GLY A 210 6.34 -6.12 7.46
CA GLY A 210 5.41 -6.89 8.28
C GLY A 210 6.07 -8.14 8.89
N LYS A 211 5.46 -8.70 9.93
CA LYS A 211 5.97 -9.87 10.64
C LYS A 211 4.85 -10.75 11.18
N TRP A 212 5.17 -12.01 11.49
CA TRP A 212 4.26 -12.88 12.22
C TRP A 212 4.17 -12.45 13.68
N VAL A 213 2.94 -12.40 14.19
CA VAL A 213 2.64 -12.13 15.60
C VAL A 213 1.69 -13.20 16.14
N GLN A 214 1.68 -13.37 17.45
CA GLN A 214 0.84 -14.34 18.12
C GLN A 214 0.17 -13.72 19.35
N VAL A 215 -1.12 -14.01 19.51
CA VAL A 215 -1.86 -13.73 20.74
C VAL A 215 -2.01 -15.06 21.48
N ILE A 216 -1.58 -15.07 22.74
CA ILE A 216 -1.61 -16.23 23.64
C ILE A 216 -2.48 -15.94 24.86
N LYS A 217 -2.82 -16.99 25.60
CA LYS A 217 -3.62 -16.89 26.83
C LYS A 217 -2.86 -16.22 27.98
#